data_AF-A0A2P4YA36-F1
#
_entry.id   AF-A0A2P4YA36-F1
#
_cell.length_a   1.000
_cell.length_b   1.000
_cell.length_c   1.000
_cell.angle_alpha   90.00
_cell.angle_beta   90.00
_cell.angle_gamma   90.00
#
_symmetry.space_group_name_H-M   'P 1'
#
loop_
_entity.id
_entity.type
_entity.pdbx_description
1 polymer ?
#
loop_
_entity_poly.entity_id
_entity_poly.type
_entity_poly.pdbx_seq_one_letter_code
_entity_poly.pdbx_strand_id
1 'polypeptide(L)'
;MSFADLSKTQRDEFAASLAVLALFDAGVEVTADALNSTFKASGNDVAAYVAPLFADLLNRGLDVEKFLAGPSAGAAPAAGAAAGGAAADRLDEMVFEVEEEVATGGG
;
A
#
# COMPACT_ATOMS: atom_id res chain seq x y z
N MET A 1 20.11 9.52 7.19
CA MET A 1 19.81 8.17 7.72
C MET A 1 19.55 7.28 6.54
N SER A 2 20.37 6.26 6.36
CA SER A 2 20.13 5.17 5.42
C SER A 2 19.17 4.15 6.05
N PHE A 3 18.51 3.32 5.24
CA PHE A 3 17.74 2.17 5.74
C PHE A 3 18.58 1.21 6.61
N ALA A 4 19.90 1.21 6.41
CA ALA A 4 20.84 0.44 7.22
C ALA A 4 20.99 0.95 8.66
N ASP A 5 20.65 2.23 8.92
CA ASP A 5 20.79 2.85 10.25
C ASP A 5 19.57 2.55 11.16
N LEU A 6 18.53 1.92 10.63
CA LEU A 6 17.33 1.56 11.38
C LEU A 6 17.58 0.34 12.27
N SER A 7 17.13 0.42 13.52
CA SER A 7 17.08 -0.75 14.42
C SER A 7 16.26 -1.88 13.80
N LYS A 8 16.45 -3.11 14.27
CA LYS A 8 15.66 -4.26 13.77
C LYS A 8 14.16 -3.98 13.91
N THR A 9 13.73 -3.48 15.07
CA THR A 9 12.32 -3.16 15.32
C THR A 9 11.78 -2.12 14.34
N GLN A 10 12.54 -1.05 14.06
CA GLN A 10 12.12 -0.05 13.08
C GLN A 10 12.03 -0.61 11.66
N ARG A 11 12.94 -1.53 11.29
CA ARG A 11 12.89 -2.21 9.99
C ARG A 11 11.69 -3.16 9.90
N ASP A 12 11.40 -3.88 10.97
CA ASP A 12 10.24 -4.77 11.06
C ASP A 12 8.92 -3.98 10.94
N GLU A 13 8.79 -2.86 11.66
CA GLU A 13 7.64 -1.96 11.58
C GLU A 13 7.50 -1.29 10.20
N PHE A 14 8.61 -0.93 9.58
CA PHE A 14 8.63 -0.35 8.23
C PHE A 14 8.27 -1.38 7.15
N ALA A 15 8.78 -2.61 7.25
CA ALA A 15 8.39 -3.68 6.37
C ALA A 15 6.90 -4.01 6.51
N ALA A 16 6.38 -3.99 7.74
CA ALA A 16 4.96 -4.19 8.02
C ALA A 16 4.08 -3.09 7.44
N SER A 17 4.44 -1.81 7.62
CA SER A 17 3.67 -0.70 7.04
C SER A 17 3.63 -0.75 5.51
N LEU A 18 4.76 -1.03 4.86
CA LEU A 18 4.80 -1.21 3.41
C LEU A 18 4.02 -2.44 2.94
N ALA A 19 4.02 -3.54 3.69
CA ALA A 19 3.24 -4.73 3.37
C ALA A 19 1.73 -4.46 3.47
N VAL A 20 1.29 -3.67 4.45
CA VAL A 20 -0.12 -3.21 4.55
C VAL A 20 -0.51 -2.42 3.31
N LEU A 21 0.32 -1.46 2.88
CA LEU A 21 0.05 -0.67 1.68
C LEU A 21 0.02 -1.53 0.41
N ALA A 22 0.97 -2.45 0.25
CA ALA A 22 1.01 -3.34 -0.89
C ALA A 22 -0.23 -4.27 -0.97
N LEU A 23 -0.68 -4.80 0.17
CA LEU A 23 -1.89 -5.62 0.24
C LEU A 23 -3.14 -4.79 -0.05
N PHE A 24 -3.21 -3.57 0.48
CA PHE A 24 -4.29 -2.63 0.23
C PHE A 24 -4.40 -2.28 -1.26
N ASP A 25 -3.28 -1.93 -1.91
CA ASP A 25 -3.22 -1.62 -3.35
C ASP A 25 -3.61 -2.82 -4.20
N ALA A 26 -3.24 -4.04 -3.76
CA ALA A 26 -3.64 -5.28 -4.40
C ALA A 26 -5.11 -5.68 -4.16
N GLY A 27 -5.85 -4.94 -3.33
CA GLY A 27 -7.23 -5.26 -2.94
C GLY A 27 -7.35 -6.54 -2.10
N VAL A 28 -6.26 -6.95 -1.44
CA VAL A 28 -6.21 -8.15 -0.58
C VAL A 28 -6.47 -7.74 0.86
N GLU A 29 -7.33 -8.48 1.55
CA GLU A 29 -7.60 -8.26 2.97
C GLU A 29 -6.32 -8.41 3.81
N VAL A 30 -6.07 -7.41 4.65
CA VAL A 30 -4.85 -7.36 5.46
C VAL A 30 -5.01 -8.22 6.71
N THR A 31 -4.68 -9.50 6.57
CA THR A 31 -4.65 -10.48 7.66
C THR A 31 -3.22 -10.77 8.11
N ALA A 32 -3.05 -11.39 9.29
CA ALA A 32 -1.73 -11.79 9.77
C ALA A 32 -1.05 -12.79 8.82
N ASP A 33 -1.81 -13.70 8.20
CA ASP A 33 -1.29 -14.67 7.24
C ASP A 33 -0.87 -13.99 5.92
N ALA A 34 -1.66 -13.03 5.43
CA ALA A 34 -1.31 -12.24 4.26
C ALA A 34 -0.01 -11.45 4.49
N LEU A 35 0.13 -10.79 5.64
CA LEU A 35 1.35 -10.07 6.02
C LEU A 35 2.57 -11.01 6.09
N ASN A 36 2.43 -12.15 6.76
CA ASN A 36 3.52 -13.14 6.83
C ASN A 36 3.91 -13.69 5.45
N SER A 37 2.95 -13.86 4.54
CA SER A 37 3.23 -14.23 3.16
C SER A 37 4.03 -13.15 2.44
N THR A 38 3.64 -11.88 2.59
CA THR A 38 4.34 -10.73 2.00
C THR A 38 5.76 -10.57 2.55
N PHE A 39 5.98 -10.80 3.85
CA PHE A 39 7.32 -10.76 4.44
C PHE A 39 8.24 -11.84 3.85
N LYS A 40 7.73 -13.07 3.71
CA LYS A 40 8.47 -14.17 3.08
C LYS A 40 8.77 -13.88 1.61
N ALA A 41 7.80 -13.38 0.86
CA ALA A 41 7.97 -13.04 -0.56
C ALA A 41 8.99 -11.90 -0.77
N SER A 42 9.04 -10.94 0.15
CA SER A 42 9.99 -9.82 0.11
C SER A 42 11.35 -10.12 0.74
N GLY A 43 11.54 -11.31 1.32
CA GLY A 43 12.79 -11.71 1.97
C GLY A 43 13.05 -10.99 3.31
N ASN A 44 12.02 -10.41 3.93
CA ASN A 44 12.14 -9.73 5.21
C ASN A 44 11.92 -10.69 6.39
N ASP A 45 12.86 -10.70 7.34
CA ASP A 45 12.76 -11.45 8.59
C ASP A 45 12.11 -10.59 9.70
N VAL A 46 10.79 -10.52 9.64
CA VAL A 46 9.96 -9.73 10.56
C VAL A 46 9.60 -10.55 11.80
N ALA A 47 9.69 -9.94 12.99
CA ALA A 47 9.31 -10.61 14.22
C ALA A 47 7.83 -11.08 14.21
N ALA A 48 7.58 -12.29 14.73
CA ALA A 48 6.29 -12.97 14.63
C ALA A 48 5.10 -12.21 15.25
N TYR A 49 5.34 -11.30 16.20
CA TYR A 49 4.29 -10.50 16.84
C TYR A 49 3.80 -9.33 15.97
N VAL A 50 4.56 -8.94 14.94
CA VAL A 50 4.28 -7.74 14.15
C VAL A 50 3.07 -7.95 13.24
N ALA A 51 3.00 -9.08 12.54
CA ALA A 51 1.84 -9.42 11.69
C ALA A 51 0.50 -9.37 12.45
N PRO A 52 0.32 -10.06 13.59
CA PRO A 52 -0.95 -10.00 14.33
C PRO A 52 -1.20 -8.61 14.93
N LEU A 53 -0.17 -7.85 15.30
CA LEU A 53 -0.33 -6.48 15.79
C LEU A 53 -0.93 -5.54 14.72
N PHE A 54 -0.38 -5.57 13.50
CA PHE A 54 -0.87 -4.73 12.40
C PHE A 54 -2.25 -5.17 11.92
N ALA A 55 -2.52 -6.49 11.90
CA ALA A 55 -3.85 -6.99 11.60
C ALA A 55 -4.88 -6.55 12.66
N ASP A 56 -4.56 -6.63 13.95
CA ASP A 56 -5.43 -6.17 15.05
C ASP A 56 -5.72 -4.65 14.95
N LEU A 57 -4.70 -3.86 14.63
CA LEU A 57 -4.84 -2.41 14.47
C LEU A 57 -5.85 -2.03 13.37
N LEU A 58 -5.84 -2.76 12.25
CA LEU A 58 -6.82 -2.58 11.16
C LEU A 58 -8.21 -3.08 11.55
N ASN A 59 -8.28 -4.23 12.23
CA ASN A 59 -9.55 -4.78 12.76
C ASN A 59 -10.22 -3.87 13.78
N ARG A 60 -9.44 -3.06 14.50
CA ARG A 60 -9.95 -2.05 15.45
C ARG A 60 -10.47 -0.78 14.78
N GLY A 61 -10.51 -0.74 13.45
CA GLY A 61 -11.12 0.33 12.67
C GLY A 61 -10.14 1.37 12.16
N LEU A 62 -8.83 1.08 12.11
CA LEU A 62 -7.92 1.91 11.36
C LEU A 62 -8.19 1.73 9.87
N ASP A 63 -8.64 2.81 9.24
CA ASP A 63 -8.94 2.88 7.82
C ASP A 63 -7.69 3.39 7.07
N VAL A 64 -7.11 2.52 6.24
CA VAL A 64 -5.88 2.81 5.48
C VAL A 64 -6.09 3.98 4.51
N GLU A 65 -7.26 4.09 3.88
CA GLU A 65 -7.57 5.14 2.92
C GLU A 65 -7.64 6.50 3.61
N LYS A 66 -8.33 6.57 4.75
CA LYS A 66 -8.39 7.79 5.57
C LYS A 66 -7.04 8.19 6.15
N PHE A 67 -6.18 7.21 6.45
CA PHE A 67 -4.84 7.47 6.96
C PHE A 67 -3.94 8.14 5.90
N LEU A 68 -4.11 7.75 4.63
CA LEU A 68 -3.40 8.36 3.51
C LEU A 68 -3.97 9.73 3.10
N ALA A 69 -5.26 9.99 3.36
CA ALA A 69 -5.94 11.24 3.00
C ALA A 69 -5.65 12.46 3.93
N GLY A 70 -4.61 12.40 4.77
CA GLY A 70 -4.24 13.47 5.70
C GLY A 70 -3.81 14.80 5.01
N PRO A 71 -3.79 15.95 5.73
CA PRO A 71 -3.63 17.29 5.15
C PRO A 71 -2.24 17.63 4.57
N SER A 72 -1.39 16.66 4.23
CA SER A 72 -0.04 16.91 3.71
C SER A 72 0.42 15.84 2.72
N ALA A 73 -0.19 15.82 1.54
CA ALA A 73 0.45 15.48 0.26
C ALA A 73 -0.65 15.64 -0.79
N GLY A 74 -0.83 16.87 -1.29
CA GLY A 74 -1.67 17.21 -2.45
C GLY A 74 -3.03 16.52 -2.49
N ALA A 75 -4.07 17.23 -2.05
CA ALA A 75 -5.44 16.85 -2.36
C ALA A 75 -5.61 16.71 -3.89
N ALA A 76 -5.45 15.49 -4.40
CA ALA A 76 -6.16 15.07 -5.58
C ALA A 76 -7.60 14.81 -5.13
N PRO A 77 -8.62 15.35 -5.81
CA PRO A 77 -10.01 15.14 -5.41
C PRO A 77 -10.27 13.64 -5.34
N ALA A 78 -10.84 13.21 -4.20
CA ALA A 78 -11.34 11.86 -4.03
C ALA A 78 -12.44 11.61 -5.08
N ALA A 79 -12.08 10.96 -6.18
CA ALA A 79 -13.05 10.29 -7.03
C ALA A 79 -13.59 9.11 -6.22
N GLY A 80 -14.87 9.21 -5.84
CA GLY A 80 -15.48 8.39 -4.80
C GLY A 80 -15.23 6.88 -4.95
N ALA A 81 -14.82 6.26 -3.86
CA ALA A 81 -14.84 4.82 -3.68
C ALA A 81 -16.32 4.35 -3.62
N ALA A 82 -16.87 4.00 -4.77
CA ALA A 82 -17.95 3.02 -4.85
C ALA A 82 -17.32 1.63 -4.76
N ALA A 83 -17.85 0.83 -3.83
CA ALA A 83 -17.42 -0.51 -3.51
C ALA A 83 -17.32 -1.44 -4.74
N GLY A 84 -16.28 -2.28 -4.74
CA GLY A 84 -16.31 -3.61 -5.35
C GLY A 84 -16.14 -3.66 -6.87
N GLY A 85 -14.94 -4.05 -7.29
CA GLY A 85 -14.72 -4.71 -8.59
C GLY A 85 -14.46 -3.80 -9.77
N ALA A 86 -13.27 -3.18 -9.84
CA ALA A 86 -12.74 -2.60 -11.09
C ALA A 86 -11.22 -2.35 -11.00
N ALA A 87 -10.44 -3.37 -10.63
CA ALA A 87 -8.97 -3.25 -10.67
C ALA A 87 -8.40 -3.46 -12.10
N ALA A 88 -9.17 -4.05 -13.02
CA ALA A 88 -8.70 -4.33 -14.37
C ALA A 88 -8.85 -3.13 -15.33
N ASP A 89 -9.95 -2.36 -15.23
CA ASP A 89 -10.20 -1.23 -16.14
C ASP A 89 -9.26 -0.03 -15.89
N ARG A 90 -8.73 0.13 -14.68
CA ARG A 90 -7.81 1.24 -14.34
C ARG A 90 -6.42 1.12 -14.97
N LEU A 91 -6.02 -0.08 -15.40
CA LEU A 91 -4.73 -0.28 -16.08
C LEU A 91 -4.81 0.13 -17.56
N ASP A 92 -5.88 -0.21 -18.26
CA ASP A 92 -6.07 0.16 -19.67
C ASP A 92 -6.26 1.68 -19.83
N GLU A 93 -6.95 2.34 -18.90
CA GLU A 93 -7.16 3.79 -18.93
C GLU A 93 -5.85 4.56 -18.65
N MET A 94 -5.01 4.09 -17.72
CA MET A 94 -3.66 4.64 -17.48
C MET A 94 -2.72 4.45 -18.68
N VAL A 95 -2.80 3.32 -19.40
CA VAL A 95 -1.96 3.09 -20.60
C VAL A 95 -2.37 4.05 -21.73
N PHE A 96 -3.67 4.31 -21.89
CA PHE A 96 -4.18 5.23 -22.91
C PHE A 96 -3.78 6.69 -22.62
N GLU A 97 -3.86 7.14 -21.37
CA GLU A 97 -3.46 8.49 -20.96
C GLU A 97 -1.94 8.71 -21.08
N VAL A 98 -1.13 7.69 -20.76
CA VAL A 98 0.33 7.74 -20.96
C VAL A 98 0.69 7.76 -22.45
N GLU A 99 0.00 7.00 -23.31
CA GLU A 99 0.24 7.06 -24.77
C GLU A 99 -0.17 8.41 -25.39
N GLU A 100 -1.25 9.04 -24.92
CA GLU A 100 -1.69 10.34 -25.45
C GLU A 100 -0.78 11.51 -25.04
N GLU A 101 -0.23 11.51 -23.82
CA GLU A 101 0.77 12.52 -23.39
C GLU A 101 2.10 12.37 -24.15
N VAL A 102 2.55 11.15 -24.44
CA VAL A 102 3.81 10.92 -25.17
C VAL A 102 3.70 11.31 -26.65
N ALA A 103 2.51 11.28 -27.24
CA ALA A 103 2.28 11.68 -28.63
C ALA A 103 2.19 13.20 -28.87
N THR A 104 1.90 14.00 -27.84
CA THR A 104 1.71 15.46 -27.98
C THR A 104 2.94 16.28 -27.60
N GLY A 105 3.95 15.67 -26.97
CA GLY A 105 5.20 16.32 -26.54
C GLY A 105 6.35 16.26 -27.55
N GLY A 106 6.08 16.52 -28.84
CA GLY A 106 7.10 16.45 -29.89
C GLY A 106 6.88 17.47 -31.00
N GLY A 107 7.12 18.75 -30.71
CA GLY A 107 7.16 19.86 -31.67
C GLY A 107 8.09 20.96 -31.19
#